data_AF-A0A0U3LNL0-F1
#
_entry.id   AF-A0A0U3LNL0-F1
#
_cell.length_a   1.000
_cell.length_b   1.000
_cell.length_c   1.000
_cell.angle_alpha   90.00
_cell.angle_beta   90.00
_cell.angle_gamma   90.00
#
_symmetry.space_group_name_H-M   'P 1'
#
loop_
_entity.id
_entity.type
_entity.pdbx_description
1 polymer ?
#
loop_
_entity_poly.entity_id
_entity_poly.type
_entity_poly.pdbx_seq_one_letter_code
_entity_poly.pdbx_strand_id
1 'polypeptide(L)'
;IATCNSRNGNPAPKITWYCNGQRLEVPVEMNPEGYMTSRTVREASGLLSLTSTLYLRLRKDDRDASFHCAAHYSLPEGRHGRLDSPTFHLTLH
;
A
#
# COMPACT_ATOMS: atom_id res chain seq x y z
N ILE A 1 7.68 -6.23 7.63
CA ILE A 1 6.22 -6.17 7.39
C ILE A 1 5.79 -4.73 7.60
N ALA A 2 4.95 -4.18 6.72
CA ALA A 2 4.41 -2.82 6.87
C ALA A 2 2.92 -2.81 6.52
N THR A 3 2.14 -1.93 7.16
CA THR A 3 0.69 -1.82 6.92
C THR A 3 0.31 -0.40 6.54
N CYS A 4 -0.43 -0.27 5.44
CA CYS A 4 -0.94 0.97 4.88
C CYS A 4 -2.45 1.03 5.04
N ASN A 5 -2.98 2.19 5.42
CA ASN A 5 -4.42 2.39 5.64
C ASN A 5 -4.90 3.63 4.89
N SER A 6 -5.87 3.45 4.00
CA SER A 6 -6.61 4.55 3.35
C SER A 6 -8.06 4.47 3.82
N ARG A 7 -8.49 5.44 4.63
CA ARG A 7 -9.79 5.39 5.31
C ARG A 7 -10.80 6.33 4.67
N ASN A 8 -12.07 5.97 4.77
CA ASN A 8 -13.21 6.84 4.49
C ASN A 8 -13.27 7.37 3.03
N GLY A 9 -12.93 6.53 2.04
CA GLY A 9 -13.04 6.86 0.62
C GLY A 9 -14.36 6.41 -0.02
N ASN A 10 -14.75 7.01 -1.14
CA ASN A 10 -15.84 6.53 -1.98
C ASN A 10 -15.61 6.92 -3.46
N PRO A 11 -15.44 5.97 -4.40
CA PRO A 11 -15.44 4.51 -4.23
C PRO A 11 -14.21 4.00 -3.44
N ALA A 12 -14.12 2.68 -3.23
CA ALA A 12 -12.97 2.07 -2.54
C ALA A 12 -11.64 2.48 -3.23
N PRO A 13 -10.63 2.93 -2.45
CA PRO A 13 -9.33 3.26 -3.02
C PRO A 13 -8.57 2.00 -3.43
N LYS A 14 -7.42 2.17 -4.10
CA LYS A 14 -6.43 1.12 -4.36
C LYS A 14 -5.11 1.50 -3.70
N ILE A 15 -4.39 0.55 -3.11
CA ILE A 15 -3.06 0.79 -2.51
C ILE A 15 -1.99 0.15 -3.38
N THR A 16 -0.88 0.86 -3.56
CA THR A 16 0.35 0.40 -4.21
C THR A 16 1.53 0.66 -3.28
N TRP A 17 2.56 -0.18 -3.36
CA TRP A 17 3.76 -0.08 -2.54
C TRP A 17 4.96 0.32 -3.39
N TYR A 18 5.92 1.00 -2.77
CA TYR A 18 7.11 1.52 -3.44
C TYR A 18 8.36 1.27 -2.59
N CYS A 19 9.47 1.00 -3.28
CA CYS A 19 10.82 0.89 -2.74
C CYS A 19 11.75 1.79 -3.57
N ASN A 20 12.46 2.73 -2.94
CA ASN A 20 13.33 3.70 -3.61
C ASN A 20 12.64 4.46 -4.75
N GLY A 21 11.38 4.83 -4.53
CA GLY A 21 10.54 5.52 -5.52
C GLY A 21 10.01 4.63 -6.65
N GLN A 22 10.47 3.38 -6.76
CA GLN A 22 9.99 2.42 -7.75
C GLN A 22 8.81 1.62 -7.20
N ARG A 23 7.79 1.40 -8.04
CA ARG A 23 6.62 0.61 -7.68
C ARG A 23 7.03 -0.86 -7.50
N LEU A 24 6.59 -1.46 -6.40
CA LEU A 24 6.72 -2.89 -6.15
C LEU A 24 5.58 -3.64 -6.83
N GLU A 25 5.90 -4.50 -7.78
CA GLU A 25 4.96 -5.42 -8.40
C GLU A 25 4.93 -6.72 -7.59
N VAL A 26 4.14 -6.70 -6.51
CA VAL A 26 3.89 -7.88 -5.67
C VAL A 26 2.47 -8.39 -5.89
N PRO A 27 2.28 -9.72 -6.04
CA PRO A 27 0.96 -10.31 -6.17
C PRO A 27 0.16 -10.23 -4.86
N VAL A 28 -1.13 -10.50 -4.95
CA VAL A 28 -1.98 -10.66 -3.75
C VAL A 28 -1.91 -12.07 -3.18
N GLU A 29 -1.49 -13.02 -4.01
CA GLU A 29 -1.26 -14.42 -3.68
C GLU A 29 0.04 -14.58 -2.89
N MET A 30 -0.05 -15.31 -1.77
CA MET A 30 1.10 -15.60 -0.92
C MET A 30 2.19 -16.34 -1.70
N ASN A 31 3.41 -15.84 -1.63
CA ASN A 31 4.60 -16.50 -2.17
C ASN A 31 5.84 -16.16 -1.33
N PRO A 32 6.95 -16.92 -1.47
CA PRO A 32 8.14 -16.74 -0.64
C PRO A 32 8.93 -15.45 -0.86
N GLU A 33 8.80 -14.80 -2.02
CA GLU A 33 9.59 -13.61 -2.36
C GLU A 33 8.92 -12.33 -1.89
N GLY A 34 7.60 -12.24 -2.03
CA GLY A 34 6.85 -11.08 -1.56
C GLY A 34 5.43 -11.02 -2.08
N TYR A 35 4.51 -10.57 -1.24
CA TYR A 35 3.10 -10.43 -1.56
C TYR A 35 2.49 -9.30 -0.73
N MET A 36 1.33 -8.82 -1.16
CA MET A 36 0.54 -7.90 -0.35
C MET A 36 -0.84 -8.46 -0.05
N THR A 37 -1.33 -8.27 1.16
CA THR A 37 -2.75 -8.51 1.45
C THR A 37 -3.53 -7.22 1.31
N SER A 38 -4.84 -7.35 1.06
CA SER A 38 -5.76 -6.24 0.89
C SER A 38 -7.09 -6.56 1.55
N ARG A 39 -7.61 -5.64 2.36
CA ARG A 39 -8.90 -5.77 3.04
C ARG A 39 -9.69 -4.48 2.91
N THR A 40 -10.85 -4.56 2.26
CA THR A 40 -11.82 -3.45 2.18
C THR A 40 -12.87 -3.61 3.26
N VAL A 41 -13.18 -2.53 3.97
CA VAL A 41 -14.24 -2.45 4.99
C VAL A 41 -15.20 -1.34 4.60
N ARG A 42 -16.50 -1.60 4.77
CA ARG A 42 -17.52 -0.54 4.75
C ARG A 42 -17.73 -0.05 6.17
N GLU A 43 -17.45 1.22 6.40
CA GLU A 43 -17.62 1.89 7.69
C GLU A 43 -19.11 2.14 7.99
N ALA A 44 -19.43 2.41 9.25
CA ALA A 44 -20.80 2.75 9.65
C ALA A 44 -21.37 3.98 8.93
N SER A 45 -20.50 4.90 8.46
CA SER A 45 -20.86 6.04 7.63
C SER A 45 -21.24 5.68 6.19
N GLY A 46 -21.06 4.42 5.79
CA GLY A 46 -21.22 3.94 4.41
C GLY A 46 -19.96 4.09 3.54
N LEU A 47 -18.95 4.84 4.00
CA LEU A 47 -17.68 5.02 3.30
C LEU A 47 -16.83 3.74 3.33
N LEU A 48 -15.85 3.66 2.42
CA LEU A 48 -15.00 2.48 2.24
C LEU A 48 -13.56 2.76 2.68
N SER A 49 -13.04 1.90 3.55
CA SER A 49 -11.65 1.94 3.99
C SER A 49 -10.90 0.72 3.44
N LEU A 50 -9.65 0.92 3.01
CA LEU A 50 -8.76 -0.13 2.54
C LEU A 50 -7.53 -0.22 3.43
N THR A 51 -7.23 -1.43 3.88
CA THR A 51 -5.97 -1.78 4.53
C THR A 51 -5.18 -2.71 3.63
N SER A 52 -3.89 -2.42 3.43
CA SER A 52 -2.95 -3.32 2.76
C SER A 52 -1.75 -3.59 3.64
N THR A 53 -1.29 -4.84 3.69
CA THR A 53 -0.06 -5.22 4.41
C THR A 53 0.94 -5.83 3.44
N LEU A 54 2.16 -5.31 3.44
CA LEU A 54 3.26 -5.76 2.61
C LEU A 54 4.13 -6.79 3.35
N TYR A 55 4.33 -7.92 2.70
CA TYR A 55 5.26 -8.98 3.06
C TYR A 55 6.34 -9.05 1.98
N LEU A 56 7.60 -8.97 2.38
CA LEU A 56 8.74 -9.05 1.48
C LEU A 56 9.83 -9.89 2.12
N ARG A 57 10.49 -10.70 1.29
CA ARG A 57 11.77 -11.29 1.63
C ARG A 57 12.86 -10.25 1.47
N LEU A 58 13.43 -9.83 2.59
CA LEU A 58 14.47 -8.80 2.61
C LEU A 58 15.79 -9.31 2.03
N ARG A 59 16.46 -8.45 1.28
CA ARG A 59 17.81 -8.61 0.73
C ARG A 59 18.75 -7.61 1.41
N LYS A 60 20.06 -7.82 1.24
CA LYS A 60 21.08 -6.94 1.83
C LYS A 60 20.89 -5.47 1.43
N ASP A 61 20.53 -5.24 0.17
CA ASP A 61 20.35 -3.89 -0.40
C ASP A 61 19.11 -3.17 0.15
N ASP A 62 18.14 -3.90 0.71
CA ASP A 62 16.93 -3.30 1.31
C ASP A 62 17.23 -2.56 2.62
N ARG A 63 18.40 -2.79 3.23
CA ARG A 63 18.84 -2.11 4.46
C ARG A 63 18.80 -0.59 4.32
N ASP A 64 19.26 -0.08 3.19
CA ASP A 64 19.38 1.35 2.92
C ASP A 64 18.20 1.86 2.06
N ALA A 65 17.23 0.98 1.77
CA ALA A 65 16.09 1.32 0.95
C ALA A 65 15.05 2.15 1.72
N SER A 66 14.30 2.93 0.95
CA SER A 66 13.21 3.78 1.42
C SER A 66 11.88 3.24 0.91
N PHE A 67 10.90 3.12 1.79
CA PHE A 67 9.60 2.52 1.47
C PHE A 67 8.47 3.52 1.70
N HIS A 68 7.43 3.44 0.89
CA HIS A 68 6.15 4.11 1.14
C HIS A 68 5.02 3.37 0.42
N CYS A 69 3.77 3.70 0.78
CA CYS A 69 2.60 3.28 0.03
C CYS A 69 1.90 4.51 -0.57
N ALA A 70 1.12 4.30 -1.63
CA ALA A 70 0.25 5.32 -2.19
C ALA A 70 -1.17 4.78 -2.35
N ALA A 71 -2.14 5.59 -1.93
CA ALA A 71 -3.56 5.35 -2.16
C ALA A 71 -4.02 6.09 -3.42
N HIS A 72 -4.63 5.36 -4.35
CA HIS A 72 -5.22 5.87 -5.57
C HIS A 72 -6.73 5.87 -5.46
N TYR A 73 -7.37 6.98 -5.80
CA TYR A 73 -8.82 7.15 -5.67
C TYR A 73 -9.40 7.79 -6.92
N SER A 74 -10.65 7.43 -7.23
CA SER A 74 -11.38 7.97 -8.37
C SER A 74 -12.04 9.29 -8.00
N LEU A 75 -12.07 10.21 -8.95
CA LEU A 75 -12.72 11.50 -8.88
C LEU A 75 -13.77 11.59 -10.01
N PRO A 76 -14.70 12.56 -9.94
CA PRO A 76 -15.64 12.81 -11.03
C PRO A 76 -14.95 13.02 -12.38
N GLU A 77 -15.68 12.73 -13.46
CA GLU A 77 -15.22 12.89 -14.85
C GLU A 77 -14.06 11.94 -15.21
N GLY A 78 -13.95 10.79 -14.54
CA GLY A 78 -12.92 9.80 -14.81
C GLY A 78 -11.51 10.22 -14.38
N ARG A 79 -11.40 11.28 -13.57
CA ARG A 79 -10.12 11.71 -13.00
C ARG A 79 -9.68 10.77 -11.88
N HIS A 80 -8.38 10.78 -11.59
CA HIS A 80 -7.79 9.99 -10.51
C HIS A 80 -6.86 10.86 -9.67
N GLY A 81 -6.92 10.66 -8.36
CA GLY A 81 -6.01 11.27 -7.40
C GLY A 81 -5.10 10.23 -6.74
N ARG A 82 -4.01 10.71 -6.17
CA ARG A 82 -3.01 9.92 -5.44
C ARG A 82 -2.69 10.61 -4.12
N LEU A 83 -2.60 9.84 -3.04
CA LEU A 83 -2.11 10.27 -1.73
C LEU A 83 -0.98 9.34 -1.30
N ASP A 84 0.22 9.90 -1.17
CA ASP A 84 1.41 9.17 -0.73
C ASP A 84 1.52 9.17 0.80
N SER A 85 1.93 8.04 1.38
CA SER A 85 2.32 7.97 2.78
C SER A 85 3.69 8.63 2.99
N PRO A 86 4.02 9.01 4.24
CA PRO A 86 5.41 9.28 4.58
C PRO A 86 6.32 8.12 4.21
N THR A 87 7.56 8.46 3.85
CA THR A 87 8.63 7.49 3.61
C THR A 87 9.15 6.93 4.93
N PHE A 88 9.48 5.64 4.96
CA PHE A 88 10.10 4.97 6.09
C PHE A 88 11.27 4.08 5.66
N HIS A 89 12.14 3.74 6.61
CA HIS A 89 13.24 2.79 6.45
C HIS A 89 12.99 1.55 7.31
N LEU A 90 13.68 0.45 7.02
CA LEU A 90 13.54 -0.79 7.77
C LEU A 90 14.26 -0.71 9.12
N THR A 91 13.59 -1.15 10.18
CA THR A 91 14.23 -1.48 11.46
C THR A 91 14.59 -2.96 11.45
N LEU A 92 15.89 -3.27 11.44
CA LEU A 92 16.42 -4.64 11.42
C LEU A 92 16.92 -5.05 12.82
N HIS A 93 16.66 -6.30 13.22
CA HIS A 93 17.04 -6.88 14.52
C HIS A 93 17.89 -8.13 14.33
#